data_AF-A0A954N3E5-F1
#
_entry.id   AF-A0A954N3E5-F1
#
_cell.length_a   1.000
_cell.length_b   1.000
_cell.length_c   1.000
_cell.angle_alpha   90.00
_cell.angle_beta   90.00
_cell.angle_gamma   90.00
#
_symmetry.space_group_name_H-M   'P 1'
#
loop_
_entity.id
_entity.type
_entity.pdbx_description
1 polymer ?
#
loop_
_entity_poly.entity_id
_entity_poly.type
_entity_poly.pdbx_seq_one_letter_code
_entity_poly.pdbx_strand_id
1 'polypeptide(L)'
;MASNETVPALRNRITSLDQFRGYTMAGMFLVNYMGGTDAFPDILKHHHNFFSYSDSIMPHFLFAVGFSMRLTFGRRVHDQGVVSAYGRMLRRLLGLALAAMCIHGVGKYETWDKLSYPDVEWWRNIWYVLHDPLKRDWTQTLGQIAVTSLWILPVLRTHVIIRIIWMLLSMAAHVYLSHDAHIFDGIFETLSQNGAFLWVNGGRYGELGSGVDGGSFGFLTWSIPAIMGTITCDAIVGTPGRPKLGQLAIWSILLMGAAYVISCGTRLYDVPAATTQEWLAERTAIAELAKANEKEPDEAKKKEVAADLARRNRELNANKFPADPVWPDKSRWEGKKYT
;
A
#
# COMPACT_ATOMS: atom_id res chain seq x y z
N MET A 1 15.78 -29.32 52.14
CA MET A 1 14.69 -29.05 51.19
C MET A 1 14.85 -27.61 50.71
N ALA A 2 15.58 -27.40 49.61
CA ALA A 2 15.68 -26.09 48.99
C ALA A 2 14.39 -25.87 48.16
N SER A 3 13.69 -24.78 48.45
CA SER A 3 12.52 -24.33 47.70
C SER A 3 12.89 -24.14 46.23
N ASN A 4 12.25 -24.91 45.35
CA ASN A 4 12.19 -24.64 43.92
C ASN A 4 11.49 -23.28 43.75
N GLU A 5 12.26 -22.19 43.75
CA GLU A 5 11.81 -20.94 43.18
C GLU A 5 11.66 -21.18 41.67
N THR A 6 10.41 -21.40 41.26
CA THR A 6 10.03 -21.41 39.86
C THR A 6 10.43 -20.07 39.26
N VAL A 7 11.46 -20.08 38.42
CA VAL A 7 11.87 -18.92 37.60
C VAL A 7 10.61 -18.31 36.99
N PRO A 8 10.23 -17.07 37.34
CA PRO A 8 9.01 -16.48 36.83
C PRO A 8 9.14 -16.39 35.32
N ALA A 9 8.19 -17.02 34.64
CA ALA A 9 8.24 -17.19 33.21
C ALA A 9 8.36 -15.81 32.52
N LEU A 10 9.47 -15.58 31.80
CA LEU A 10 9.67 -14.51 30.81
C LEU A 10 8.71 -14.65 29.59
N ARG A 11 7.51 -15.17 29.84
CA ARG A 11 6.66 -15.95 28.92
C ARG A 11 5.23 -15.41 28.87
N ASN A 12 4.98 -14.20 29.36
CA ASN A 12 3.65 -13.62 29.34
C ASN A 12 3.32 -13.13 27.93
N ARG A 13 2.54 -13.96 27.24
CA ARG A 13 1.83 -13.62 26.00
C ARG A 13 0.98 -12.37 26.25
N ILE A 14 1.06 -11.37 25.37
CA ILE A 14 0.26 -10.15 25.48
C ILE A 14 -1.11 -10.41 24.84
N THR A 15 -2.09 -10.82 25.64
CA THR A 15 -3.44 -11.17 25.15
C THR A 15 -4.13 -10.04 24.39
N SER A 16 -3.98 -8.79 24.85
CA SER A 16 -4.55 -7.62 24.18
C SER A 16 -4.00 -7.40 22.77
N LEU A 17 -2.72 -7.72 22.54
CA LEU A 17 -2.10 -7.64 21.23
C LEU A 17 -2.68 -8.68 20.28
N ASP A 18 -2.91 -9.90 20.77
CA ASP A 18 -3.52 -10.96 19.95
C ASP A 18 -4.99 -10.66 19.64
N GLN A 19 -5.74 -10.10 20.59
CA GLN A 19 -7.11 -9.60 20.35
C GLN A 19 -7.12 -8.49 19.30
N PHE A 20 -6.20 -7.53 19.39
CA PHE A 20 -6.09 -6.44 18.42
C PHE A 20 -5.74 -6.94 17.00
N ARG A 21 -4.87 -7.94 16.90
CA ARG A 21 -4.57 -8.63 15.63
C ARG A 21 -5.77 -9.40 15.08
N GLY A 22 -6.50 -10.10 15.95
CA GLY A 22 -7.73 -10.80 15.58
C GLY A 22 -8.81 -9.85 15.07
N TYR A 23 -9.00 -8.72 15.76
CA TYR A 23 -9.90 -7.64 15.34
C TYR A 23 -9.55 -7.10 13.96
N THR A 24 -8.28 -6.78 13.71
CA THR A 24 -7.85 -6.27 12.40
C THR A 24 -8.01 -7.31 11.28
N MET A 25 -7.75 -8.59 11.55
CA MET A 25 -8.04 -9.67 10.59
C MET A 25 -9.53 -9.81 10.30
N ALA A 26 -10.39 -9.80 11.33
CA ALA A 26 -11.84 -9.82 11.15
C ALA A 26 -12.32 -8.60 10.36
N GLY A 27 -11.76 -7.43 10.63
CA GLY A 27 -11.97 -6.20 9.87
C GLY A 27 -11.58 -6.35 8.40
N MET A 28 -10.44 -6.96 8.09
CA MET A 28 -10.01 -7.22 6.70
C MET A 28 -11.02 -8.10 5.97
N PHE A 29 -11.51 -9.18 6.61
CA PHE A 29 -12.56 -10.00 6.02
C PHE A 29 -13.84 -9.21 5.79
N LEU A 30 -14.27 -8.43 6.79
CA LEU A 30 -15.49 -7.62 6.70
C LEU A 30 -15.45 -6.66 5.51
N VAL A 31 -14.39 -5.86 5.39
CA VAL A 31 -14.32 -4.80 4.37
C VAL A 31 -14.05 -5.38 2.98
N ASN A 32 -13.26 -6.45 2.87
CA ASN A 32 -12.95 -7.05 1.56
C ASN A 32 -14.10 -7.88 1.00
N TYR A 33 -14.91 -8.53 1.84
CA TYR A 33 -16.02 -9.38 1.37
C TYR A 33 -17.38 -8.68 1.34
N MET A 34 -17.63 -7.72 2.24
CA MET A 34 -18.92 -7.02 2.30
C MET A 34 -18.90 -5.63 1.66
N GLY A 35 -17.72 -5.04 1.43
CA GLY A 35 -17.57 -3.68 0.92
C GLY A 35 -18.17 -3.43 -0.47
N GLY A 36 -18.34 -4.48 -1.29
CA GLY A 36 -18.96 -4.40 -2.62
C GLY A 36 -20.49 -4.53 -2.62
N THR A 37 -21.14 -4.71 -1.46
CA THR A 37 -22.60 -4.90 -1.40
C THR A 37 -23.32 -3.57 -1.16
N ASP A 38 -24.38 -3.32 -1.95
CA ASP A 38 -25.15 -2.06 -1.86
C ASP A 38 -25.80 -1.86 -0.48
N ALA A 39 -26.18 -2.95 0.18
CA ALA A 39 -26.78 -2.96 1.52
C ALA A 39 -25.80 -2.68 2.67
N PHE A 40 -24.51 -2.51 2.37
CA PHE A 40 -23.50 -2.28 3.40
C PHE A 40 -23.41 -0.79 3.78
N PRO A 41 -23.32 -0.43 5.08
CA PRO A 41 -23.21 0.97 5.50
C PRO A 41 -22.00 1.66 4.86
N ASP A 42 -22.21 2.87 4.35
CA ASP A 42 -21.17 3.59 3.60
C ASP A 42 -19.91 3.87 4.44
N ILE A 43 -20.02 4.02 5.75
CA ILE A 43 -18.87 4.20 6.65
C ILE A 43 -17.90 3.01 6.67
N LEU A 44 -18.36 1.83 6.24
CA LEU A 44 -17.59 0.59 6.19
C LEU A 44 -17.05 0.27 4.78
N LYS A 45 -17.33 1.12 3.78
CA LYS A 45 -16.84 1.01 2.41
C LYS A 45 -15.64 1.95 2.21
N HIS A 46 -14.79 1.63 1.24
CA HIS A 46 -13.72 2.53 0.82
C HIS A 46 -14.29 3.76 0.10
N HIS A 47 -13.83 4.94 0.49
CA HIS A 47 -14.19 6.20 -0.13
C HIS A 47 -12.95 7.00 -0.50
N HIS A 48 -13.03 7.73 -1.61
CA HIS A 48 -11.97 8.64 -2.04
C HIS A 48 -12.09 10.03 -1.42
N ASN A 49 -13.23 10.34 -0.78
CA ASN A 49 -13.58 11.68 -0.35
C ASN A 49 -13.42 11.92 1.16
N PHE A 50 -13.40 10.85 1.95
CA PHE A 50 -13.27 10.91 3.40
C PHE A 50 -12.68 9.62 3.94
N PHE A 51 -12.14 9.69 5.16
CA PHE A 51 -11.59 8.55 5.87
C PHE A 51 -12.71 7.64 6.39
N SER A 52 -12.75 6.40 5.89
CA SER A 52 -13.71 5.37 6.27
C SER A 52 -13.11 4.40 7.31
N TYR A 53 -13.96 3.57 7.92
CA TYR A 53 -13.50 2.50 8.81
C TYR A 53 -12.53 1.56 8.10
N SER A 54 -12.80 1.24 6.83
CA SER A 54 -11.98 0.35 6.01
C SER A 54 -10.55 0.85 5.82
N ASP A 55 -10.35 2.17 5.74
CA ASP A 55 -9.02 2.77 5.57
C ASP A 55 -8.15 2.64 6.84
N SER A 56 -8.77 2.36 7.98
CA SER A 56 -8.07 2.18 9.26
C SER A 56 -7.48 0.77 9.43
N ILE A 57 -8.10 -0.25 8.83
CA ILE A 57 -7.82 -1.65 9.16
C ILE A 57 -6.38 -2.05 8.83
N MET A 58 -5.94 -1.72 7.62
CA MET A 58 -4.63 -2.12 7.11
C MET A 58 -3.47 -1.44 7.88
N PRO A 59 -3.49 -0.12 8.15
CA PRO A 59 -2.55 0.52 9.06
C PRO A 59 -2.52 -0.11 10.46
N HIS A 60 -3.68 -0.39 11.06
CA HIS A 60 -3.76 -1.02 12.39
C HIS A 60 -3.11 -2.41 12.40
N PHE A 61 -3.32 -3.21 11.35
CA PHE A 61 -2.71 -4.52 11.23
C PHE A 61 -1.18 -4.43 11.14
N LEU A 62 -0.66 -3.56 10.27
CA LEU A 62 0.79 -3.37 10.13
C LEU A 62 1.44 -2.83 11.41
N PHE A 63 0.76 -1.94 12.12
CA PHE A 63 1.19 -1.52 13.45
C PHE A 63 1.34 -2.72 14.40
N ALA A 64 0.34 -3.61 14.43
CA ALA A 64 0.40 -4.81 15.25
C ALA A 64 1.50 -5.79 14.80
N VAL A 65 1.76 -5.90 13.49
CA VAL A 65 2.86 -6.68 12.92
C VAL A 65 4.21 -6.12 13.37
N GLY A 66 4.44 -4.81 13.23
CA GLY A 66 5.68 -4.16 13.66
C GLY A 66 5.93 -4.30 15.15
N PHE A 67 4.90 -4.13 15.98
CA PHE A 67 4.96 -4.40 17.42
C PHE A 67 5.36 -5.85 17.69
N SER A 68 4.67 -6.81 17.07
CA SER A 68 4.94 -8.24 17.22
C SER A 68 6.34 -8.63 16.76
N MET A 69 6.83 -8.02 15.67
CA MET A 69 8.17 -8.22 15.15
C MET A 69 9.20 -7.75 16.18
N ARG A 70 9.09 -6.53 16.70
CA ARG A 70 10.01 -6.01 17.72
C ARG A 70 10.06 -6.90 18.96
N LEU A 71 8.89 -7.30 19.47
CA LEU A 71 8.76 -8.18 20.63
C LEU A 71 9.39 -9.56 20.39
N THR A 72 9.01 -10.24 19.31
CA THR A 72 9.49 -11.60 19.01
C THR A 72 10.96 -11.64 18.62
N PHE A 73 11.46 -10.60 17.95
CA PHE A 73 12.85 -10.48 17.58
C PHE A 73 13.74 -10.28 18.82
N GLY A 74 13.35 -9.37 19.73
CA GLY A 74 14.07 -9.14 20.98
C GLY A 74 14.24 -10.42 21.80
N ARG A 75 13.16 -11.19 21.98
CA ARG A 75 13.21 -12.48 22.69
C ARG A 75 14.13 -13.50 22.01
N ARG A 76 14.09 -13.60 20.68
CA ARG A 76 14.92 -14.59 19.96
C ARG A 76 16.39 -14.23 19.92
N VAL A 77 16.73 -12.95 19.86
CA VAL A 77 18.13 -12.52 19.96
C VAL A 77 18.70 -12.93 21.31
N HIS A 78 17.92 -12.77 22.38
CA HIS A 78 18.29 -13.22 23.72
C HIS A 78 18.47 -14.75 23.79
N ASP A 79 17.53 -15.53 23.22
CA ASP A 79 17.53 -16.99 23.36
C ASP A 79 18.46 -17.73 22.38
N GLN A 80 18.65 -17.23 21.16
CA GLN A 80 19.24 -17.98 20.02
C GLN A 80 20.33 -17.20 19.27
N GLY A 81 20.65 -15.98 19.72
CA GLY A 81 21.62 -15.11 19.07
C GLY A 81 21.10 -14.40 17.82
N VAL A 82 21.88 -13.44 17.36
CA VAL A 82 21.48 -12.46 16.33
C VAL A 82 21.25 -13.10 14.97
N VAL A 83 22.18 -13.91 14.50
CA VAL A 83 22.17 -14.49 13.15
C VAL A 83 20.98 -15.42 12.97
N SER A 84 20.72 -16.29 13.96
CA SER A 84 19.58 -17.21 13.94
C SER A 84 18.23 -16.46 13.92
N ALA A 85 18.12 -15.36 14.69
CA ALA A 85 16.93 -14.53 14.72
C ALA A 85 16.63 -13.87 13.35
N TYR A 86 17.65 -13.32 12.69
CA TYR A 86 17.51 -12.77 11.32
C TYR A 86 17.15 -13.85 10.31
N GLY A 87 17.89 -14.97 10.26
CA GLY A 87 17.65 -16.04 9.29
C GLY A 87 16.25 -16.64 9.39
N ARG A 88 15.74 -16.82 10.62
CA ARG A 88 14.36 -17.29 10.83
C ARG A 88 13.31 -16.26 10.40
N MET A 89 13.54 -14.97 10.67
CA MET A 89 12.63 -13.92 10.24
C MET A 89 12.60 -13.85 8.71
N LEU A 90 13.77 -13.84 8.07
CA LEU A 90 13.90 -13.89 6.61
C LEU A 90 13.15 -15.09 6.03
N ARG A 91 13.35 -16.30 6.55
CA ARG A 91 12.63 -17.49 6.06
C ARG A 91 11.12 -17.35 6.18
N ARG A 92 10.61 -16.76 7.27
CA ARG A 92 9.17 -16.53 7.45
C ARG A 92 8.64 -15.52 6.43
N LEU A 93 9.38 -14.42 6.21
CA LEU A 93 8.98 -13.38 5.27
C LEU A 93 9.04 -13.87 3.82
N LEU A 94 10.09 -14.64 3.47
CA LEU A 94 10.19 -15.32 2.18
C LEU A 94 9.08 -16.35 2.00
N GLY A 95 8.72 -17.10 3.04
CA GLY A 95 7.58 -18.02 2.99
C GLY A 95 6.24 -17.30 2.76
N LEU A 96 6.04 -16.13 3.37
CA LEU A 96 4.85 -15.29 3.14
C LEU A 96 4.84 -14.71 1.72
N ALA A 97 5.98 -14.21 1.24
CA ALA A 97 6.11 -13.71 -0.13
C ALA A 97 5.86 -14.83 -1.16
N LEU A 98 6.44 -16.01 -0.94
CA LEU A 98 6.21 -17.20 -1.76
C LEU A 98 4.73 -17.61 -1.74
N ALA A 99 4.08 -17.62 -0.57
CA ALA A 99 2.66 -17.92 -0.46
C ALA A 99 1.81 -16.93 -1.27
N ALA A 100 2.10 -15.63 -1.21
CA ALA A 100 1.44 -14.62 -2.04
C ALA A 100 1.66 -14.90 -3.54
N MET A 101 2.89 -15.23 -3.94
CA MET A 101 3.20 -15.58 -5.33
C MET A 101 2.47 -16.84 -5.81
N CYS A 102 2.38 -17.89 -4.97
CA CYS A 102 1.69 -19.13 -5.31
C CYS A 102 0.17 -18.96 -5.38
N ILE A 103 -0.44 -18.28 -4.41
CA ILE A 103 -1.90 -18.08 -4.36
C ILE A 103 -2.38 -17.28 -5.58
N HIS A 104 -1.61 -16.27 -6.00
CA HIS A 104 -2.03 -15.38 -7.07
C HIS A 104 -1.37 -15.63 -8.44
N GLY A 105 -0.32 -16.45 -8.49
CA GLY A 105 0.39 -16.78 -9.72
C GLY A 105 -0.05 -18.08 -10.39
N VAL A 106 -0.63 -19.02 -9.64
CA VAL A 106 -1.02 -20.34 -10.17
C VAL A 106 -2.33 -20.23 -10.96
N GLY A 107 -2.30 -20.67 -12.23
CA GLY A 107 -3.50 -20.78 -13.09
C GLY A 107 -3.77 -19.58 -14.01
N LYS A 108 -2.93 -18.55 -14.03
CA LYS A 108 -3.16 -17.35 -14.84
C LYS A 108 -2.83 -17.52 -16.34
N TYR A 109 -2.04 -18.53 -16.70
CA TYR A 109 -1.59 -18.76 -18.07
C TYR A 109 -1.89 -20.21 -18.47
N GLU A 110 -2.72 -20.39 -19.49
CA GLU A 110 -3.18 -21.71 -19.97
C GLU A 110 -2.18 -22.40 -20.91
N THR A 111 -1.35 -21.62 -21.60
CA THR A 111 -0.37 -22.10 -22.60
C THR A 111 0.92 -21.28 -22.57
N TRP A 112 2.05 -21.97 -22.82
CA TRP A 112 3.39 -21.37 -22.87
C TRP A 112 3.55 -20.32 -23.97
N ASP A 113 2.78 -20.46 -25.06
CA ASP A 113 2.76 -19.51 -26.18
C ASP A 113 2.20 -18.13 -25.78
N LYS A 114 1.35 -18.06 -24.75
CA LYS A 114 0.84 -16.79 -24.20
C LYS A 114 1.86 -16.11 -23.26
N LEU A 115 2.94 -16.80 -22.87
CA LEU A 115 3.99 -16.27 -21.99
C LEU A 115 5.14 -15.61 -22.75
N SER A 116 5.28 -15.92 -24.04
CA SER A 116 6.43 -15.55 -24.85
C SER A 116 6.00 -14.52 -25.88
N TYR A 117 6.53 -13.29 -25.82
CA TYR A 117 6.36 -12.31 -26.89
C TYR A 117 7.52 -12.49 -27.88
N PRO A 118 7.29 -13.10 -29.05
CA PRO A 118 8.36 -13.51 -29.97
C PRO A 118 9.15 -12.34 -30.55
N ASP A 119 8.55 -11.14 -30.60
CA ASP A 119 9.16 -9.92 -31.13
C ASP A 119 9.95 -9.11 -30.08
N VAL A 120 10.15 -9.66 -28.88
CA VAL A 120 10.78 -8.97 -27.76
C VAL A 120 11.97 -9.78 -27.24
N GLU A 121 13.06 -9.09 -26.92
CA GLU A 121 14.24 -9.72 -26.32
C GLU A 121 13.87 -10.54 -25.07
N TRP A 122 14.45 -11.73 -24.93
CA TRP A 122 14.09 -12.71 -23.90
C TRP A 122 14.15 -12.16 -22.46
N TRP A 123 15.06 -11.23 -22.18
CA TRP A 123 15.16 -10.61 -20.85
C TRP A 123 14.05 -9.58 -20.59
N ARG A 124 13.55 -8.90 -21.63
CA ARG A 124 12.35 -8.04 -21.56
C ARG A 124 11.08 -8.86 -21.41
N ASN A 125 11.02 -10.05 -22.02
CA ASN A 125 9.93 -11.00 -21.84
C ASN A 125 9.70 -11.38 -20.37
N ILE A 126 10.78 -11.56 -19.59
CA ILE A 126 10.68 -11.78 -18.14
C ILE A 126 9.92 -10.65 -17.47
N TRP A 127 10.27 -9.40 -17.77
CA TRP A 127 9.60 -8.23 -17.20
C TRP A 127 8.14 -8.12 -17.62
N TYR A 128 7.79 -8.49 -18.85
CA TYR A 128 6.40 -8.48 -19.32
C TYR A 128 5.51 -9.51 -18.62
N VAL A 129 6.06 -10.67 -18.25
CA VAL A 129 5.36 -11.70 -17.47
C VAL A 129 5.23 -11.28 -16.01
N LEU A 130 6.23 -10.59 -15.47
CA LEU A 130 6.27 -10.15 -14.07
C LEU A 130 5.50 -8.84 -13.82
N HIS A 131 5.25 -8.03 -14.85
CA HIS A 131 4.65 -6.69 -14.74
C HIS A 131 3.31 -6.68 -13.99
N ASP A 132 2.31 -7.44 -14.45
CA ASP A 132 0.97 -7.42 -13.86
C ASP A 132 0.93 -8.07 -12.47
N PRO A 133 1.61 -9.20 -12.23
CA PRO A 133 1.75 -9.75 -10.89
C PRO A 133 2.43 -8.79 -9.92
N LEU A 134 3.56 -8.17 -10.28
CA LEU A 134 4.27 -7.23 -9.40
C LEU A 134 3.46 -5.98 -9.10
N LYS A 135 2.69 -5.50 -10.07
CA LYS A 135 1.88 -4.28 -9.93
C LYS A 135 0.67 -4.46 -9.03
N ARG A 136 0.04 -5.63 -9.08
CA ARG A 136 -1.26 -5.83 -8.45
C ARG A 136 -1.33 -7.07 -7.57
N ASP A 137 -0.98 -8.24 -8.09
CA ASP A 137 -1.37 -9.50 -7.46
C ASP A 137 -0.40 -9.95 -6.35
N TRP A 138 0.91 -9.84 -6.59
CA TRP A 138 1.95 -10.13 -5.60
C TRP A 138 2.12 -9.00 -4.59
N THR A 139 1.60 -7.82 -4.89
CA THR A 139 1.63 -6.64 -4.02
C THR A 139 0.26 -6.33 -3.42
N GLN A 140 -0.63 -7.32 -3.39
CA GLN A 140 -1.79 -7.31 -2.49
C GLN A 140 -1.34 -7.37 -1.02
N THR A 141 -2.30 -7.33 -0.11
CA THR A 141 -2.10 -7.22 1.34
C THR A 141 -1.00 -8.14 1.89
N LEU A 142 -1.00 -9.44 1.56
CA LEU A 142 0.03 -10.39 2.05
C LEU A 142 1.45 -10.04 1.58
N GLY A 143 1.60 -9.67 0.31
CA GLY A 143 2.86 -9.24 -0.25
C GLY A 143 3.37 -7.95 0.38
N GLN A 144 2.49 -6.95 0.52
CA GLN A 144 2.84 -5.70 1.20
C GLN A 144 3.32 -5.94 2.62
N ILE A 145 2.63 -6.80 3.38
CA ILE A 145 3.05 -7.15 4.74
C ILE A 145 4.45 -7.78 4.72
N ALA A 146 4.73 -8.70 3.80
CA ALA A 146 6.02 -9.37 3.70
C ALA A 146 7.15 -8.39 3.31
N VAL A 147 6.96 -7.58 2.26
CA VAL A 147 7.97 -6.62 1.80
C VAL A 147 8.18 -5.51 2.82
N THR A 148 7.13 -4.96 3.42
CA THR A 148 7.25 -3.95 4.49
C THR A 148 8.02 -4.50 5.67
N SER A 149 7.71 -5.72 6.11
CA SER A 149 8.41 -6.38 7.21
C SER A 149 9.88 -6.61 6.88
N LEU A 150 10.19 -6.97 5.63
CA LEU A 150 11.57 -7.14 5.17
C LEU A 150 12.32 -5.80 5.14
N TRP A 151 11.64 -4.75 4.68
CA TRP A 151 12.19 -3.39 4.56
C TRP A 151 12.58 -2.79 5.91
N ILE A 152 11.77 -2.99 6.95
CA ILE A 152 12.06 -2.47 8.30
C ILE A 152 13.03 -3.35 9.09
N LEU A 153 13.30 -4.58 8.64
CA LEU A 153 14.11 -5.57 9.35
C LEU A 153 15.53 -5.07 9.70
N PRO A 154 16.26 -4.33 8.84
CA PRO A 154 17.60 -3.82 9.16
C PRO A 154 17.60 -2.85 10.35
N VAL A 155 16.57 -2.01 10.46
CA VAL A 155 16.44 -1.00 11.53
C VAL A 155 15.67 -1.49 12.75
N LEU A 156 15.15 -2.73 12.72
CA LEU A 156 14.30 -3.26 13.79
C LEU A 156 14.97 -3.23 15.17
N ARG A 157 16.31 -3.29 15.22
CA ARG A 157 17.11 -3.30 16.45
C ARG A 157 17.67 -1.96 16.88
N THR A 158 17.64 -0.97 16.00
CA THR A 158 18.36 0.27 16.21
C THR A 158 17.62 1.19 17.18
N HIS A 159 18.32 2.25 17.60
CA HIS A 159 17.74 3.28 18.46
C HIS A 159 16.47 3.87 17.83
N VAL A 160 15.53 4.34 18.67
CA VAL A 160 14.25 4.90 18.21
C VAL A 160 14.43 6.01 17.17
N ILE A 161 15.46 6.84 17.33
CA ILE A 161 15.78 7.93 16.39
C ILE A 161 16.17 7.39 15.01
N ILE A 162 16.95 6.30 14.92
CA ILE A 162 17.33 5.70 13.63
C ILE A 162 16.09 5.14 12.93
N ARG A 163 15.16 4.55 13.68
CA ARG A 163 13.88 4.08 13.12
C ARG A 163 13.00 5.23 12.64
N ILE A 164 12.95 6.35 13.37
CA ILE A 164 12.23 7.55 12.93
C ILE A 164 12.87 8.12 11.65
N ILE A 165 14.20 8.19 11.58
CA ILE A 165 14.91 8.62 10.36
C ILE A 165 14.57 7.68 9.20
N TRP A 166 14.64 6.36 9.42
CA TRP A 166 14.29 5.37 8.39
C TRP A 166 12.85 5.50 7.90
N MET A 167 11.91 5.77 8.82
CA MET A 167 10.51 6.02 8.50
C MET A 167 10.35 7.27 7.62
N LEU A 168 11.01 8.37 7.97
CA LEU A 168 10.99 9.61 7.19
C LEU A 168 11.68 9.45 5.83
N LEU A 169 12.79 8.72 5.77
CA LEU A 169 13.47 8.38 4.52
C LEU A 169 12.61 7.50 3.63
N SER A 170 11.88 6.54 4.20
CA SER A 170 10.95 5.69 3.44
C SER A 170 9.80 6.53 2.85
N MET A 171 9.27 7.48 3.64
CA MET A 171 8.27 8.44 3.15
C MET A 171 8.82 9.33 2.02
N ALA A 172 10.02 9.89 2.19
CA ALA A 172 10.66 10.70 1.17
C ALA A 172 10.96 9.88 -0.10
N ALA A 173 11.43 8.64 0.05
CA ALA A 173 11.65 7.73 -1.06
C ALA A 173 10.35 7.40 -1.79
N HIS A 174 9.23 7.21 -1.09
CA HIS A 174 7.94 7.00 -1.72
C HIS A 174 7.51 8.21 -2.56
N VAL A 175 7.65 9.44 -2.04
CA VAL A 175 7.35 10.67 -2.78
C VAL A 175 8.26 10.81 -4.00
N TYR A 176 9.56 10.60 -3.81
CA TYR A 176 10.57 10.69 -4.87
C TYR A 176 10.30 9.70 -6.01
N LEU A 177 10.08 8.42 -5.68
CA LEU A 177 9.76 7.38 -6.66
C LEU A 177 8.39 7.61 -7.33
N SER A 178 7.45 8.23 -6.63
CA SER A 178 6.14 8.58 -7.18
C SER A 178 6.21 9.74 -8.16
N HIS A 179 7.12 10.68 -7.94
CA HIS A 179 7.29 11.89 -8.75
C HIS A 179 8.18 11.67 -9.97
N ASP A 180 9.34 11.01 -9.80
CA ASP A 180 10.34 10.94 -10.85
C ASP A 180 10.12 9.74 -11.79
N ALA A 181 9.79 10.04 -13.05
CA ALA A 181 9.58 9.06 -14.10
C ALA A 181 10.88 8.43 -14.62
N HIS A 182 12.00 9.17 -14.52
CA HIS A 182 13.24 8.84 -15.20
C HIS A 182 14.10 7.78 -14.50
N ILE A 183 13.86 7.50 -13.22
CA ILE A 183 14.61 6.50 -12.44
C ILE A 183 14.53 5.10 -13.04
N PHE A 184 13.44 4.80 -13.75
CA PHE A 184 13.20 3.48 -14.35
C PHE A 184 13.45 3.45 -15.87
N ASP A 185 14.04 4.51 -16.43
CA ASP A 185 14.47 4.57 -17.83
C ASP A 185 15.40 3.38 -18.13
N GLY A 186 14.96 2.49 -19.03
CA GLY A 186 15.70 1.29 -19.45
C GLY A 186 15.37 -0.03 -18.74
N ILE A 187 14.59 -0.03 -17.64
CA ILE A 187 14.17 -1.28 -16.95
C ILE A 187 12.70 -1.61 -17.25
N PHE A 188 11.83 -0.60 -17.23
CA PHE A 188 10.41 -0.74 -17.54
C PHE A 188 10.00 0.42 -18.45
N GLU A 189 9.93 0.18 -19.75
CA GLU A 189 9.54 1.18 -20.75
C GLU A 189 8.18 1.84 -20.42
N THR A 190 7.27 1.09 -19.78
CA THR A 190 5.97 1.58 -19.29
C THR A 190 6.05 2.42 -17.99
N LEU A 191 7.03 2.18 -17.09
CA LEU A 191 7.28 3.02 -15.90
C LEU A 191 8.03 4.30 -16.29
N SER A 192 8.99 4.17 -17.19
CA SER A 192 9.86 5.22 -17.72
C SER A 192 9.08 6.39 -18.32
N GLN A 193 7.98 6.13 -19.02
CA GLN A 193 7.19 7.19 -19.67
C GLN A 193 6.27 7.98 -18.73
N ASN A 194 6.01 7.50 -17.50
CA ASN A 194 4.92 8.02 -16.67
C ASN A 194 5.24 8.13 -15.15
N GLY A 195 6.32 7.53 -14.65
CA GLY A 195 6.63 7.48 -13.22
C GLY A 195 5.77 6.53 -12.40
N ALA A 196 6.22 6.20 -11.19
CA ALA A 196 5.63 5.10 -10.43
C ALA A 196 4.16 5.36 -10.07
N PHE A 197 3.77 6.62 -9.83
CA PHE A 197 2.39 6.99 -9.53
C PHE A 197 1.44 6.70 -10.70
N LEU A 198 1.78 7.16 -11.91
CA LEU A 198 0.97 6.87 -13.09
C LEU A 198 1.08 5.41 -13.50
N TRP A 199 2.21 4.74 -13.27
CA TRP A 199 2.31 3.31 -13.51
C TRP A 199 1.39 2.51 -12.59
N VAL A 200 1.37 2.81 -11.29
CA VAL A 200 0.46 2.18 -10.31
C VAL A 200 -1.00 2.50 -10.65
N ASN A 201 -1.32 3.72 -11.05
CA ASN A 201 -2.70 4.17 -11.29
C ASN A 201 -3.18 4.06 -12.75
N GLY A 202 -2.31 3.68 -13.69
CA GLY A 202 -2.60 3.52 -15.11
C GLY A 202 -2.96 2.07 -15.45
N GLY A 203 -3.60 1.82 -16.59
CA GLY A 203 -3.91 0.46 -17.06
C GLY A 203 -2.87 -0.08 -18.04
N ARG A 204 -2.83 -1.42 -18.24
CA ARG A 204 -2.22 -2.00 -19.44
C ARG A 204 -3.30 -1.95 -20.54
N TYR A 205 -3.02 -1.30 -21.67
CA TYR A 205 -3.95 -1.19 -22.80
C TYR A 205 -5.38 -0.74 -22.47
N GLY A 206 -5.56 0.12 -21.47
CA GLY A 206 -6.89 0.67 -21.14
C GLY A 206 -7.76 -0.19 -20.22
N GLU A 207 -7.28 -1.31 -19.70
CA GLU A 207 -7.99 -2.05 -18.64
C GLU A 207 -7.77 -1.40 -17.26
N LEU A 208 -8.83 -1.38 -16.44
CA LEU A 208 -8.82 -0.90 -15.05
C LEU A 208 -7.96 -1.83 -14.17
N GLY A 209 -6.71 -1.42 -13.94
CA GLY A 209 -5.83 -2.09 -12.99
C GLY A 209 -5.03 -1.09 -12.16
N SER A 210 -5.68 -0.43 -11.19
CA SER A 210 -4.96 0.31 -10.15
C SER A 210 -4.21 -0.66 -9.24
N GLY A 211 -2.96 -0.36 -8.93
CA GLY A 211 -2.23 -1.10 -7.90
C GLY A 211 -2.96 -0.98 -6.57
N VAL A 212 -3.00 -2.09 -5.84
CA VAL A 212 -3.66 -2.18 -4.54
C VAL A 212 -2.68 -1.71 -3.46
N ASP A 213 -3.18 -1.04 -2.42
CA ASP A 213 -2.38 -0.65 -1.25
C ASP A 213 -1.11 0.15 -1.60
N GLY A 214 -1.16 1.03 -2.61
CA GLY A 214 -0.01 1.84 -3.06
C GLY A 214 0.87 1.15 -4.12
N GLY A 215 0.45 -0.01 -4.64
CA GLY A 215 1.16 -0.76 -5.67
C GLY A 215 2.55 -1.23 -5.22
N SER A 216 3.49 -1.41 -6.14
CA SER A 216 4.80 -1.99 -5.81
C SER A 216 5.67 -1.17 -4.86
N PHE A 217 5.33 0.10 -4.61
CA PHE A 217 6.03 0.97 -3.66
C PHE A 217 5.22 1.28 -2.40
N GLY A 218 4.05 0.65 -2.23
CA GLY A 218 3.21 0.80 -1.04
C GLY A 218 3.94 0.45 0.26
N PHE A 219 4.85 -0.53 0.23
CA PHE A 219 5.61 -0.95 1.41
C PHE A 219 6.39 0.18 2.09
N LEU A 220 6.75 1.23 1.34
CA LEU A 220 7.45 2.40 1.85
C LEU A 220 6.55 3.25 2.75
N THR A 221 5.28 3.47 2.39
CA THR A 221 4.33 4.20 3.24
C THR A 221 3.86 3.32 4.40
N TRP A 222 3.68 2.03 4.13
CA TRP A 222 3.35 1.02 5.13
C TRP A 222 4.42 0.80 6.19
N SER A 223 5.66 1.22 5.93
CA SER A 223 6.71 1.27 6.94
C SER A 223 6.37 2.18 8.11
N ILE A 224 5.53 3.21 7.91
CA ILE A 224 5.12 4.18 8.94
C ILE A 224 4.37 3.50 10.08
N PRO A 225 3.19 2.87 9.87
CA PRO A 225 2.48 2.19 10.95
C PRO A 225 3.30 1.05 11.54
N ALA A 226 4.06 0.30 10.72
CA ALA A 226 4.89 -0.79 11.19
C ALA A 226 6.00 -0.31 12.14
N ILE A 227 6.74 0.75 11.78
CA ILE A 227 7.77 1.33 12.64
C ILE A 227 7.14 1.90 13.91
N MET A 228 6.00 2.61 13.81
CA MET A 228 5.27 3.08 14.99
C MET A 228 4.93 1.95 15.95
N GLY A 229 4.53 0.78 15.43
CA GLY A 229 4.35 -0.44 16.23
C GLY A 229 5.60 -0.86 16.98
N THR A 230 6.78 -0.77 16.36
CA THR A 230 8.06 -1.07 17.04
C THR A 230 8.38 -0.06 18.16
N ILE A 231 8.04 1.21 17.98
CA ILE A 231 8.28 2.28 18.97
C ILE A 231 7.35 2.07 20.16
N THR A 232 6.06 1.78 19.90
CA THR A 232 5.11 1.46 20.96
C THR A 232 5.51 0.19 21.72
N CYS A 233 6.08 -0.81 21.04
CA CYS A 233 6.62 -1.98 21.71
C CYS A 233 7.70 -1.61 22.73
N ASP A 234 8.65 -0.75 22.40
CA ASP A 234 9.67 -0.32 23.36
C ASP A 234 9.08 0.49 24.50
N ALA A 235 8.12 1.37 24.22
CA ALA A 235 7.45 2.18 25.24
C ALA A 235 6.66 1.32 26.25
N ILE A 236 6.03 0.24 25.79
CA ILE A 236 5.20 -0.65 26.63
C ILE A 236 6.04 -1.72 27.33
N VAL A 237 6.98 -2.34 26.62
CA VAL A 237 7.75 -3.51 27.12
C VAL A 237 9.03 -3.08 27.83
N GLY A 238 9.63 -1.95 27.43
CA GLY A 238 10.90 -1.47 27.98
C GLY A 238 10.78 -0.61 29.24
N THR A 239 9.58 -0.29 29.70
CA THR A 239 9.36 0.58 30.87
C THR A 239 9.12 -0.26 32.13
N PRO A 240 9.92 -0.11 33.20
CA PRO A 240 9.63 -0.73 34.50
C PRO A 240 8.31 -0.21 35.07
N GLY A 241 7.38 -1.11 35.40
CA GLY A 241 6.07 -0.75 35.98
C GLY A 241 4.94 -0.59 34.96
N ARG A 242 3.91 0.20 35.31
CA ARG A 242 2.75 0.40 34.42
C ARG A 242 3.11 1.34 33.26
N PRO A 243 2.82 0.97 32.01
CA PRO A 243 3.07 1.85 30.87
C PRO A 243 2.25 3.14 30.99
N LYS A 244 2.82 4.26 30.56
CA LYS A 244 2.16 5.59 30.60
C LYS A 244 1.12 5.73 29.47
N LEU A 245 0.04 4.97 29.55
CA LEU A 245 -1.01 4.91 28.53
C LEU A 245 -1.61 6.28 28.19
N GLY A 246 -1.81 7.13 29.20
CA GLY A 246 -2.31 8.50 28.97
C GLY A 246 -1.37 9.35 28.12
N GLN A 247 -0.07 9.22 28.32
CA GLN A 247 0.93 9.94 27.52
C GLN A 247 0.96 9.42 26.07
N LEU A 248 0.81 8.11 25.87
CA LEU A 248 0.68 7.52 24.53
C LEU A 248 -0.57 8.04 23.83
N ALA A 249 -1.71 8.10 24.52
CA ALA A 249 -2.97 8.61 23.96
C ALA A 249 -2.86 10.09 23.56
N ILE A 250 -2.23 10.92 24.40
CA ILE A 250 -1.99 12.34 24.07
C ILE A 250 -1.14 12.46 22.81
N TRP A 251 -0.03 11.73 22.70
CA TRP A 251 0.80 11.75 21.50
C TRP A 251 0.05 11.26 20.25
N SER A 252 -0.78 10.22 20.39
CA SER A 252 -1.63 9.75 19.28
C SER A 252 -2.59 10.84 18.80
N ILE A 253 -3.27 11.54 19.71
CA ILE A 253 -4.19 12.65 19.37
C ILE A 253 -3.43 13.79 18.69
N LEU A 254 -2.26 14.16 19.22
CA LEU A 254 -1.43 15.23 18.63
C LEU A 254 -0.96 14.87 17.22
N LEU A 255 -0.49 13.62 17.01
CA LEU A 255 -0.05 13.15 15.70
C LEU A 255 -1.22 13.08 14.71
N MET A 256 -2.39 12.60 15.14
CA MET A 256 -3.60 12.60 14.32
C MET A 256 -4.01 14.02 13.93
N GLY A 257 -4.00 14.97 14.88
CA GLY A 257 -4.31 16.37 14.61
C GLY A 257 -3.31 17.01 13.63
N ALA A 258 -2.01 16.77 13.82
CA ALA A 258 -0.98 17.26 12.91
C ALA A 258 -1.15 16.68 11.49
N ALA A 259 -1.38 15.37 11.39
CA ALA A 259 -1.63 14.71 10.09
C ALA A 259 -2.90 15.25 9.41
N TYR A 260 -3.96 15.52 10.18
CA TYR A 260 -5.19 16.12 9.66
C TYR A 260 -4.94 17.54 9.12
N VAL A 261 -4.22 18.39 9.85
CA VAL A 261 -3.84 19.74 9.40
C VAL A 261 -3.00 19.68 8.11
N ILE A 262 -2.02 18.78 8.04
CA ILE A 262 -1.21 18.56 6.82
C ILE A 262 -2.10 18.10 5.66
N SER A 263 -3.04 17.19 5.92
CA SER A 263 -4.00 16.71 4.93
C SER A 263 -4.89 17.85 4.40
N CYS A 264 -5.36 18.77 5.25
CA CYS A 264 -6.08 19.96 4.80
C CYS A 264 -5.25 20.83 3.84
N GLY A 265 -3.92 20.84 3.98
CA GLY A 265 -3.00 21.51 3.06
C GLY A 265 -3.10 21.04 1.61
N THR A 266 -3.54 19.80 1.36
CA THR A 266 -3.75 19.27 0.00
C THR A 266 -4.90 19.93 -0.76
N ARG A 267 -5.73 20.73 -0.08
CA ARG A 267 -6.84 21.50 -0.66
C ARG A 267 -6.49 22.95 -0.93
N LEU A 268 -5.24 23.35 -0.74
CA LEU A 268 -4.79 24.74 -0.91
C LEU A 268 -4.65 25.15 -2.37
N TYR A 269 -4.78 24.24 -3.34
CA TYR A 269 -4.80 24.55 -4.77
C TYR A 269 -6.05 23.95 -5.42
N ASP A 270 -6.49 24.56 -6.51
CA ASP A 270 -7.58 24.05 -7.32
C ASP A 270 -7.05 23.42 -8.61
N VAL A 271 -7.80 22.42 -9.09
CA VAL A 271 -7.59 21.79 -10.40
C VAL A 271 -8.62 22.43 -11.35
N PRO A 272 -8.21 23.03 -12.48
CA PRO A 272 -9.13 23.67 -13.42
C PRO A 272 -10.33 22.78 -13.76
N ALA A 273 -11.54 23.32 -13.56
CA ALA A 273 -12.79 22.59 -13.73
C ALA A 273 -13.02 22.14 -15.18
N ALA A 274 -12.61 22.95 -16.17
CA ALA A 274 -12.72 22.63 -17.59
C ALA A 274 -11.94 21.35 -17.94
N THR A 275 -10.68 21.27 -17.51
CA THR A 275 -9.82 20.09 -17.72
C THR A 275 -10.36 18.85 -17.01
N THR A 276 -10.94 19.03 -15.81
CA THR A 276 -11.49 17.91 -15.03
C THR A 276 -12.78 17.36 -15.66
N GLN A 277 -13.67 18.22 -16.15
CA GLN A 277 -14.94 17.82 -16.77
C GLN A 277 -14.73 17.14 -18.13
N GLU A 278 -13.85 17.70 -18.97
CA GLU A 278 -13.46 17.08 -20.25
C GLU A 278 -12.82 15.71 -20.03
N TRP A 279 -11.92 15.61 -19.05
CA TRP A 279 -11.29 14.34 -18.68
C TRP A 279 -12.30 13.30 -18.16
N LEU A 280 -13.25 13.72 -17.32
CA LEU A 280 -14.32 12.86 -16.81
C LEU A 280 -15.25 12.37 -17.94
N ALA A 281 -15.60 13.25 -18.88
CA ALA A 281 -16.44 12.91 -20.02
C ALA A 281 -15.76 11.85 -20.92
N GLU A 282 -14.49 12.06 -21.26
CA GLU A 282 -13.72 11.09 -22.06
C GLU A 282 -13.54 9.76 -21.30
N ARG A 283 -13.31 9.80 -19.99
CA ARG A 283 -13.26 8.59 -19.15
C ARG A 283 -14.57 7.81 -19.17
N THR A 284 -15.71 8.48 -19.04
CA THR A 284 -17.02 7.83 -19.10
C THR A 284 -17.25 7.20 -20.46
N ALA A 285 -16.91 7.91 -21.55
CA ALA A 285 -17.03 7.39 -22.91
C ALA A 285 -16.17 6.13 -23.14
N ILE A 286 -14.92 6.12 -22.67
CA ILE A 286 -14.04 4.94 -22.71
C ILE A 286 -14.65 3.77 -21.92
N ALA A 287 -15.19 4.02 -20.72
CA ALA A 287 -15.76 2.97 -19.89
C ALA A 287 -17.04 2.36 -20.51
N GLU A 288 -17.88 3.17 -21.14
CA GLU A 288 -19.05 2.70 -21.88
C GLU A 288 -18.66 1.87 -23.11
N LEU A 289 -17.67 2.33 -23.87
CA LEU A 289 -17.15 1.61 -25.04
C LEU A 289 -16.52 0.27 -24.64
N ALA A 290 -15.78 0.21 -23.52
CA ALA A 290 -15.22 -1.03 -22.99
C ALA A 290 -16.31 -2.05 -22.60
N LYS A 291 -17.35 -1.59 -21.90
CA LYS A 291 -18.50 -2.44 -21.54
C LYS A 291 -19.28 -2.94 -22.77
N ALA A 292 -19.36 -2.12 -23.82
CA ALA A 292 -19.96 -2.55 -25.08
C ALA A 292 -19.09 -3.62 -25.77
N ASN A 293 -17.76 -3.45 -25.74
CA ASN A 293 -16.80 -4.37 -26.34
C ASN A 293 -16.77 -5.75 -25.68
N GLU A 294 -17.05 -5.85 -24.37
CA GLU A 294 -17.20 -7.15 -23.69
C GLU A 294 -18.31 -8.02 -24.28
N LYS A 295 -19.33 -7.40 -24.88
CA LYS A 295 -20.48 -8.07 -25.49
C LYS A 295 -20.33 -8.24 -27.01
N GLU A 296 -19.22 -7.81 -27.60
CA GLU A 296 -18.98 -7.91 -29.04
C GLU A 296 -18.70 -9.37 -29.44
N PRO A 297 -19.54 -10.01 -30.27
CA PRO A 297 -19.34 -11.39 -30.71
C PRO A 297 -18.24 -11.55 -31.76
N ASP A 298 -17.87 -10.49 -32.48
CA ASP A 298 -16.82 -10.52 -33.52
C ASP A 298 -15.43 -10.25 -32.91
N GLU A 299 -14.58 -11.27 -32.86
CA GLU A 299 -13.22 -11.17 -32.31
C GLU A 299 -12.32 -10.17 -33.07
N ALA A 300 -12.54 -9.95 -34.37
CA ALA A 300 -11.75 -8.97 -35.13
C ALA A 300 -12.11 -7.54 -34.70
N LYS A 301 -13.41 -7.24 -34.59
CA LYS A 301 -13.90 -5.94 -34.10
C LYS A 301 -13.53 -5.72 -32.64
N LYS A 302 -13.64 -6.77 -31.82
CA LYS A 302 -13.27 -6.72 -30.41
C LYS A 302 -11.83 -6.32 -30.21
N LYS A 303 -10.92 -6.85 -31.04
CA LYS A 303 -9.49 -6.51 -31.04
C LYS A 303 -9.22 -5.09 -31.55
N GLU A 304 -9.96 -4.63 -32.55
CA GLU A 304 -9.88 -3.26 -33.08
C GLU A 304 -10.31 -2.23 -32.03
N VAL A 305 -11.47 -2.44 -31.41
CA VAL A 305 -11.99 -1.59 -30.33
C VAL A 305 -11.05 -1.60 -29.12
N ALA A 306 -10.47 -2.76 -28.77
CA ALA A 306 -9.46 -2.83 -27.71
C ALA A 306 -8.21 -1.99 -28.02
N ALA A 307 -7.76 -1.96 -29.29
CA ALA A 307 -6.65 -1.12 -29.70
C ALA A 307 -6.98 0.38 -29.66
N ASP A 308 -8.21 0.76 -30.03
CA ASP A 308 -8.71 2.13 -29.94
C ASP A 308 -8.83 2.59 -28.48
N LEU A 309 -9.41 1.76 -27.61
CA LEU A 309 -9.48 1.97 -26.16
C LEU A 309 -8.09 2.17 -25.56
N ALA A 310 -7.11 1.36 -25.97
CA ALA A 310 -5.74 1.51 -25.51
C ALA A 310 -5.11 2.83 -25.95
N ARG A 311 -5.40 3.30 -27.17
CA ARG A 311 -4.92 4.59 -27.68
C ARG A 311 -5.52 5.75 -26.91
N ARG A 312 -6.84 5.82 -26.80
CA ARG A 312 -7.55 6.89 -26.07
C ARG A 312 -7.14 6.95 -24.60
N ASN A 313 -6.99 5.79 -23.94
CA ASN A 313 -6.50 5.75 -22.58
C ASN A 313 -5.07 6.29 -22.43
N ARG A 314 -4.18 6.06 -23.41
CA ARG A 314 -2.83 6.65 -23.38
C ARG A 314 -2.88 8.17 -23.51
N GLU A 315 -3.63 8.68 -24.48
CA GLU A 315 -3.81 10.12 -24.71
C GLU A 315 -4.44 10.81 -23.48
N LEU A 316 -5.48 10.21 -22.92
CA LEU A 316 -6.16 10.72 -21.72
C LEU A 316 -5.27 10.67 -20.48
N ASN A 317 -4.42 9.65 -20.33
CA ASN A 317 -3.46 9.57 -19.23
C ASN A 317 -2.31 10.58 -19.38
N ALA A 318 -1.86 10.84 -20.60
CA ALA A 318 -0.85 11.87 -20.89
C ALA A 318 -1.36 13.27 -20.52
N ASN A 319 -2.67 13.52 -20.68
CA ASN A 319 -3.32 14.79 -20.36
C ASN A 319 -4.03 14.79 -18.99
N LYS A 320 -3.78 13.79 -18.13
CA LYS A 320 -4.54 13.53 -16.90
C LYS A 320 -4.40 14.63 -15.84
N PHE A 321 -3.28 15.34 -15.84
CA PHE A 321 -3.01 16.40 -14.88
C PHE A 321 -2.88 17.73 -15.62
N PRO A 322 -3.72 18.73 -15.32
CA PRO A 322 -3.51 20.07 -15.86
C PRO A 322 -2.12 20.57 -15.48
N ALA A 323 -1.49 21.32 -16.37
CA ALA A 323 -0.24 22.01 -16.08
C ALA A 323 -0.47 23.02 -14.94
N ASP A 324 0.41 22.90 -13.94
CA ASP A 324 0.54 23.68 -12.71
C ASP A 324 -0.69 23.79 -11.77
N PRO A 325 -0.48 23.62 -10.45
CA PRO A 325 -1.52 23.87 -9.45
C PRO A 325 -1.95 25.35 -9.50
N VAL A 326 -3.26 25.60 -9.63
CA VAL A 326 -3.78 26.96 -9.55
C VAL A 326 -4.00 27.31 -8.09
N TRP A 327 -3.15 28.19 -7.56
CA TRP A 327 -3.33 28.71 -6.20
C TRP A 327 -4.54 29.65 -6.17
N PRO A 328 -5.47 29.47 -5.22
CA PRO A 328 -6.66 30.28 -5.12
C PRO A 328 -6.32 31.72 -4.74
N ASP A 329 -7.02 32.66 -5.37
CA ASP A 329 -6.96 34.07 -4.98
C ASP A 329 -7.58 34.29 -3.58
N LYS A 330 -7.20 35.39 -2.91
CA LYS A 330 -7.68 35.79 -1.58
C LYS A 330 -9.21 35.84 -1.50
N SER A 331 -9.87 36.17 -2.61
CA SER A 331 -11.33 36.16 -2.77
C SER A 331 -12.01 34.83 -2.40
N ARG A 332 -11.31 33.68 -2.50
CA ARG A 332 -11.81 32.36 -2.05
C ARG A 332 -12.15 32.32 -0.56
N TRP A 333 -11.39 33.07 0.25
CA TRP A 333 -11.50 33.07 1.71
C TRP A 333 -12.36 34.23 2.22
N GLU A 334 -12.62 35.23 1.38
CA GLU A 334 -13.39 36.43 1.72
C GLU A 334 -14.90 36.26 1.46
N GLY A 335 -15.32 35.25 0.68
CA GLY A 335 -16.68 35.21 0.11
C GLY A 335 -17.62 34.05 0.45
N LYS A 336 -17.24 33.01 1.20
CA LYS A 336 -18.14 31.87 1.46
C LYS A 336 -18.76 31.90 2.86
N LYS A 337 -19.99 32.43 2.94
CA LYS A 337 -20.96 31.92 3.94
C LYS A 337 -21.25 30.48 3.56
N TYR A 338 -20.72 29.53 4.33
CA TYR A 338 -21.15 28.14 4.26
C TYR A 338 -22.58 28.09 4.78
N THR A 339 -23.56 28.08 3.88
CA THR A 339 -24.97 27.74 4.17
C THR A 339 -25.17 26.25 4.09
#